data_AF-A0A349AN30-F1
#
_entry.id   AF-A0A349AN30-F1
#
_cell.length_a   1.000
_cell.length_b   1.000
_cell.length_c   1.000
_cell.angle_alpha   90.00
_cell.angle_beta   90.00
_cell.angle_gamma   90.00
#
_symmetry.space_group_name_H-M   'P 1'
#
loop_
_entity.id
_entity.type
_entity.pdbx_description
1 polymer ?
#
loop_
_entity_poly.entity_id
_entity_poly.type
_entity_poly.pdbx_seq_one_letter_code
_entity_poly.pdbx_strand_id
1 'polypeptide(L)'
;MSSRPPIANETSGKSTLPNIICHKREFAILLFSLLVIAFSLILFFSSLNKTYIGVLLQLTEDGWVVQSLDSAGLGAQAGIETGDIPIIINGQPANDFLQPYEKQKQCLGVTLTDLSVVSTTGQTISVTVKNSTPPLQYITELIPYLIVCVIFWLTAYYVFFYKPRSAIAILLLLCSLAFGLAIIGNVAGIVRIPGAVHLAVIATTLGPWFLLHFFLILPEERSSLRHNPYIFLIYLPAVITLLIYPIIGYANGEPTMGFRSIRSIELAVAFLAVIGVAIYNYVSAVSPRTRQQMKLLLYFCIAAVAPFLLLSILPSMITGDILISASFTVIFIAFIPIGMGYAVMTQKLLDINVFVRRSMIYLIISIIIASIFSLFIILILFYVKSLTILQAVLIALLMG
;
A
#
# COMPACT_ATOMS: atom_id res chain seq x y z
N MET A 1 -8.35 -75.58 -34.28
CA MET A 1 -7.71 -74.28 -34.59
C MET A 1 -8.79 -73.21 -34.59
N SER A 2 -8.97 -72.49 -33.47
CA SER A 2 -9.87 -71.34 -33.39
C SER A 2 -9.28 -70.22 -32.53
N SER A 3 -9.14 -69.05 -33.16
CA SER A 3 -9.39 -67.69 -32.65
C SER A 3 -9.13 -67.30 -31.19
N ARG A 4 -8.28 -66.27 -30.99
CA ARG A 4 -8.56 -65.10 -30.14
C ARG A 4 -7.73 -63.85 -30.59
N PRO A 5 -8.28 -62.62 -30.50
CA PRO A 5 -7.76 -61.39 -31.14
C PRO A 5 -6.85 -60.56 -30.20
N PRO A 6 -6.22 -59.45 -30.67
CA PRO A 6 -5.29 -58.67 -29.85
C PRO A 6 -6.01 -57.80 -28.80
N ILE A 7 -5.45 -57.74 -27.59
CA ILE A 7 -5.89 -56.85 -26.52
C ILE A 7 -5.36 -55.45 -26.83
N ALA A 8 -6.26 -54.56 -27.25
CA ALA A 8 -6.05 -53.13 -27.18
C ALA A 8 -5.98 -52.73 -25.69
N ASN A 9 -4.87 -52.15 -25.24
CA ASN A 9 -4.81 -51.49 -23.95
C ASN A 9 -5.06 -49.99 -24.15
N GLU A 10 -6.32 -49.62 -23.91
CA GLU A 10 -6.78 -48.27 -23.64
C GLU A 10 -6.13 -47.71 -22.36
N THR A 11 -5.00 -47.02 -22.49
CA THR A 11 -4.52 -46.13 -21.41
C THR A 11 -3.87 -44.88 -21.99
N SER A 12 -4.66 -44.00 -22.62
CA SER A 12 -4.21 -42.65 -23.01
C SER A 12 -5.29 -41.56 -22.86
N GLY A 13 -6.24 -41.74 -21.92
CA GLY A 13 -7.35 -40.80 -21.73
C GLY A 13 -7.30 -39.94 -20.45
N LYS A 14 -6.53 -40.35 -19.43
CA LYS A 14 -6.62 -39.73 -18.08
C LYS A 14 -5.49 -38.76 -17.71
N SER A 15 -4.44 -38.63 -18.52
CA SER A 15 -3.28 -37.75 -18.22
C SER A 15 -3.30 -36.38 -18.90
N THR A 16 -4.15 -36.18 -19.92
CA THR A 16 -4.18 -34.95 -20.73
C THR A 16 -5.14 -33.90 -20.17
N LEU A 17 -6.35 -34.31 -19.75
CA LEU A 17 -7.37 -33.39 -19.24
C LEU A 17 -6.93 -32.57 -18.00
N PRO A 18 -6.32 -33.17 -16.95
CA PRO A 18 -5.88 -32.43 -15.77
C PRO A 18 -4.76 -31.43 -16.07
N ASN A 19 -3.86 -31.79 -17.00
CA ASN A 19 -2.73 -30.93 -17.39
C ASN A 19 -3.20 -29.72 -18.22
N ILE A 20 -4.17 -29.91 -19.12
CA ILE A 20 -4.77 -28.83 -19.92
C ILE A 20 -5.56 -27.86 -19.02
N ILE A 21 -6.36 -28.36 -18.08
CA ILE A 21 -7.12 -27.52 -17.14
C ILE A 21 -6.17 -26.75 -16.21
N CYS A 22 -5.07 -27.37 -15.77
CA CYS A 22 -4.08 -26.72 -14.92
C CYS A 22 -3.35 -25.59 -15.65
N HIS A 23 -2.99 -25.77 -16.92
CA HIS A 23 -2.41 -24.71 -17.75
C HIS A 23 -3.39 -23.56 -17.98
N LYS A 24 -4.67 -23.85 -18.20
CA LYS A 24 -5.71 -22.81 -18.35
C LYS A 24 -5.87 -21.96 -17.10
N ARG A 25 -5.83 -22.56 -15.90
CA ARG A 25 -5.92 -21.81 -14.64
C ARG A 25 -4.71 -20.90 -14.41
N GLU A 26 -3.51 -21.43 -14.60
CA GLU A 26 -2.26 -20.67 -14.46
C GLU A 26 -2.23 -19.49 -15.44
N PHE A 27 -2.62 -19.74 -16.70
CA PHE A 27 -2.76 -18.70 -17.71
C PHE A 27 -3.80 -17.64 -17.34
N ALA A 28 -4.97 -18.03 -16.83
CA ALA A 28 -6.00 -17.09 -16.41
C ALA A 28 -5.54 -16.19 -15.25
N ILE A 29 -4.81 -16.75 -14.28
CA ILE A 29 -4.23 -15.99 -13.17
C ILE A 29 -3.18 -14.99 -13.68
N LEU A 30 -2.30 -15.43 -14.58
CA LEU A 30 -1.29 -14.55 -15.19
C LEU A 30 -1.91 -13.44 -16.03
N LEU A 31 -2.95 -13.74 -16.80
CA LEU A 31 -3.67 -12.75 -17.59
C LEU A 31 -4.33 -11.72 -16.65
N PHE A 32 -5.01 -12.18 -15.61
CA PHE A 32 -5.61 -11.31 -14.60
C PHE A 32 -4.56 -10.42 -13.93
N SER A 33 -3.42 -10.97 -13.51
CA SER A 33 -2.37 -10.21 -12.85
C SER A 33 -1.74 -9.16 -13.77
N LEU A 34 -1.53 -9.50 -15.05
CA LEU A 34 -1.04 -8.56 -16.06
C LEU A 34 -2.04 -7.42 -16.30
N LEU A 35 -3.34 -7.71 -16.35
CA LEU A 35 -4.38 -6.69 -16.48
C LEU A 35 -4.40 -5.72 -15.29
N VAL A 36 -4.31 -6.25 -14.07
CA VAL A 36 -4.26 -5.41 -12.85
C VAL A 36 -3.01 -4.52 -12.84
N ILE A 37 -1.85 -5.05 -13.24
CA ILE A 37 -0.61 -4.28 -13.34
C ILE A 37 -0.70 -3.22 -14.43
N ALA A 38 -1.18 -3.57 -15.63
CA ALA A 38 -1.36 -2.63 -16.72
C ALA A 38 -2.30 -1.48 -16.31
N PHE A 39 -3.42 -1.80 -15.67
CA PHE A 39 -4.35 -0.81 -15.17
C PHE A 39 -3.72 0.08 -14.09
N SER A 40 -2.96 -0.51 -13.16
CA SER A 40 -2.23 0.24 -12.13
C SER A 40 -1.20 1.19 -12.76
N LEU A 41 -0.44 0.75 -13.77
CA LEU A 41 0.51 1.61 -14.47
C LEU A 41 -0.20 2.75 -15.21
N ILE A 42 -1.33 2.49 -15.87
CA ILE A 42 -2.14 3.54 -16.51
C ILE A 42 -2.58 4.60 -15.48
N LEU A 43 -3.07 4.17 -14.30
CA LEU A 43 -3.42 5.10 -13.22
C LEU A 43 -2.22 5.92 -12.75
N PHE A 44 -1.05 5.30 -12.58
CA PHE A 44 0.17 5.97 -12.16
C PHE A 44 0.62 7.03 -13.17
N PHE A 45 0.78 6.65 -14.44
CA PHE A 45 1.20 7.60 -15.49
C PHE A 45 0.19 8.72 -15.71
N SER A 46 -1.10 8.42 -15.57
CA SER A 46 -2.16 9.45 -15.61
C SER A 46 -2.08 10.43 -14.43
N SER A 47 -1.53 10.00 -13.29
CA SER A 47 -1.38 10.84 -12.10
C SER A 47 -0.25 11.86 -12.25
N LEU A 48 0.79 11.53 -13.01
CA LEU A 48 1.94 12.43 -13.24
C LEU A 48 1.56 13.76 -13.90
N ASN A 49 0.46 13.79 -14.66
CA ASN A 49 0.01 14.98 -15.38
C ASN A 49 -1.12 15.72 -14.66
N LYS A 50 -1.49 15.30 -13.45
CA LYS A 50 -2.58 15.90 -12.69
C LYS A 50 -2.08 16.41 -11.34
N THR A 51 -2.85 17.35 -10.79
CA THR A 51 -2.57 17.97 -9.50
C THR A 51 -3.87 18.16 -8.69
N TYR A 52 -3.71 18.60 -7.46
CA TYR A 52 -4.75 18.77 -6.46
C TYR A 52 -4.40 19.92 -5.52
N ILE A 53 -5.39 20.43 -4.79
CA ILE A 53 -5.18 21.59 -3.89
C ILE A 53 -4.46 21.17 -2.61
N GLY A 54 -4.84 20.02 -2.03
CA GLY A 54 -4.14 19.47 -0.85
C GLY A 54 -4.45 20.21 0.44
N VAL A 55 -5.72 20.50 0.69
CA VAL A 55 -6.19 21.14 1.93
C VAL A 55 -7.16 20.23 2.67
N LEU A 56 -7.14 20.32 4.00
CA LEU A 56 -8.16 19.75 4.87
C LEU A 56 -8.87 20.90 5.58
N LEU A 57 -10.19 20.97 5.40
CA LEU A 57 -11.03 21.98 6.02
C LEU A 57 -11.72 21.38 7.25
N GLN A 58 -11.81 22.14 8.33
CA GLN A 58 -12.48 21.75 9.57
C GLN A 58 -13.46 22.84 10.01
N LEU A 59 -14.61 22.44 10.53
CA LEU A 59 -15.58 23.32 11.16
C LEU A 59 -15.22 23.49 12.64
N THR A 60 -14.82 24.70 13.01
CA THR A 60 -14.61 25.15 14.40
C THR A 60 -15.85 25.89 14.91
N GLU A 61 -15.80 26.44 16.13
CA GLU A 61 -16.89 27.25 16.68
C GLU A 61 -17.09 28.55 15.90
N ASP A 62 -16.03 29.09 15.30
CA ASP A 62 -16.02 30.36 14.56
C ASP A 62 -16.31 30.19 13.06
N GLY A 63 -16.40 28.96 12.56
CA GLY A 63 -16.68 28.65 11.16
C GLY A 63 -15.73 27.63 10.54
N TRP A 64 -15.76 27.50 9.22
CA TRP A 64 -14.82 26.62 8.51
C TRP A 64 -13.45 27.28 8.42
N VAL A 65 -12.39 26.49 8.66
CA VAL A 65 -11.00 26.93 8.56
C VAL A 65 -10.14 25.85 7.90
N VAL A 66 -9.02 26.25 7.31
CA VAL A 66 -7.97 25.32 6.87
C VAL A 66 -7.28 24.73 8.09
N GLN A 67 -7.46 23.43 8.32
CA GLN A 67 -6.86 22.71 9.45
C GLN A 67 -5.44 22.22 9.14
N SER A 68 -5.21 21.71 7.93
CA SER A 68 -3.90 21.22 7.51
C SER A 68 -3.72 21.34 6.01
N LEU A 69 -2.46 21.45 5.57
CA LEU A 69 -2.05 21.51 4.18
C LEU A 69 -1.07 20.40 3.83
N ASP A 70 -1.22 19.85 2.63
CA ASP A 70 -0.21 19.03 2.01
C ASP A 70 0.83 19.93 1.33
N SER A 71 2.09 19.83 1.76
CA SER A 71 3.22 20.58 1.19
C SER A 71 3.41 20.35 -0.31
N ALA A 72 2.99 19.19 -0.83
CA ALA A 72 3.07 18.87 -2.26
C ALA A 72 1.83 19.35 -3.05
N GLY A 73 0.79 19.86 -2.38
CA GLY A 73 -0.43 20.38 -2.98
C GLY A 73 -0.29 21.82 -3.49
N LEU A 74 -1.18 22.22 -4.40
CA LEU A 74 -1.20 23.59 -4.92
C LEU A 74 -1.52 24.65 -3.85
N GLY A 75 -2.27 24.29 -2.81
CA GLY A 75 -2.65 25.21 -1.73
C GLY A 75 -1.43 25.73 -0.98
N ALA A 76 -0.51 24.82 -0.59
CA ALA A 76 0.74 25.21 0.05
C ALA A 76 1.64 26.03 -0.88
N GLN A 77 1.73 25.67 -2.17
CA GLN A 77 2.50 26.41 -3.17
C GLN A 77 1.99 27.83 -3.40
N ALA A 78 0.69 28.06 -3.21
CA ALA A 78 0.04 29.35 -3.36
C ALA A 78 0.10 30.22 -2.09
N GLY A 79 0.67 29.71 -0.99
CA GLY A 79 0.78 30.42 0.28
C GLY A 79 -0.48 30.38 1.14
N ILE A 80 -1.35 29.38 0.96
CA ILE A 80 -2.44 29.12 1.92
C ILE A 80 -1.82 28.58 3.21
N GLU A 81 -2.27 29.09 4.34
CA GLU A 81 -1.80 28.71 5.67
C GLU A 81 -2.91 28.08 6.52
N THR A 82 -2.51 27.36 7.56
CA THR A 82 -3.43 26.83 8.56
C THR A 82 -4.10 27.99 9.29
N GLY A 83 -5.44 27.95 9.39
CA GLY A 83 -6.26 29.02 9.97
C GLY A 83 -6.94 29.91 8.94
N ASP A 84 -6.58 29.82 7.66
CA ASP A 84 -7.24 30.59 6.59
C ASP A 84 -8.72 30.17 6.43
N ILE A 85 -9.58 31.13 6.06
CA ILE A 85 -11.03 30.94 6.00
C ILE A 85 -11.46 30.74 4.54
N PRO A 86 -12.10 29.62 4.17
CA PRO A 86 -12.60 29.40 2.81
C PRO A 86 -13.81 30.30 2.54
N ILE A 87 -13.81 30.98 1.38
CA ILE A 87 -14.91 31.86 0.94
C ILE A 87 -15.63 31.31 -0.29
N ILE A 88 -14.90 30.75 -1.26
CA ILE A 88 -15.44 30.21 -2.51
C ILE A 88 -14.78 28.86 -2.77
N ILE A 89 -15.60 27.85 -3.05
CA ILE A 89 -15.16 26.50 -3.40
C ILE A 89 -15.88 26.08 -4.69
N ASN A 90 -15.12 25.68 -5.71
CA ASN A 90 -15.63 25.21 -7.00
C ASN A 90 -16.65 26.19 -7.64
N GLY A 91 -16.44 27.50 -7.44
CA GLY A 91 -17.33 28.56 -7.93
C GLY A 91 -18.61 28.79 -7.12
N GLN A 92 -18.80 28.09 -5.99
CA GLN A 92 -19.92 28.27 -5.06
C GLN A 92 -19.45 28.90 -3.75
N PRO A 93 -20.32 29.62 -3.01
CA PRO A 93 -20.01 30.05 -1.65
C PRO A 93 -19.61 28.87 -0.77
N ALA A 94 -18.56 29.03 0.04
CA ALA A 94 -18.02 27.94 0.85
C ALA A 94 -19.07 27.31 1.78
N ASN A 95 -19.97 28.12 2.37
CA ASN A 95 -21.04 27.61 3.24
C ASN A 95 -21.99 26.65 2.50
N ASP A 96 -22.35 26.96 1.26
CA ASP A 96 -23.26 26.12 0.47
C ASP A 96 -22.58 24.81 0.07
N PHE A 97 -21.32 24.89 -0.36
CA PHE A 97 -20.53 23.71 -0.73
C PHE A 97 -20.25 22.80 0.48
N LEU A 98 -20.01 23.39 1.65
CA LEU A 98 -19.60 22.67 2.86
C LEU A 98 -20.79 22.16 3.70
N GLN A 99 -22.01 22.57 3.39
CA GLN A 99 -23.23 22.13 4.09
C GLN A 99 -23.34 20.59 4.27
N PRO A 100 -23.01 19.74 3.27
CA PRO A 100 -23.07 18.29 3.45
C PRO A 100 -22.06 17.74 4.47
N TYR A 101 -21.01 18.51 4.78
CA TYR A 101 -19.91 18.14 5.66
C TYR A 101 -20.07 18.66 7.10
N GLU A 102 -21.05 19.52 7.38
CA GLU A 102 -21.27 20.12 8.71
C GLU A 102 -21.43 19.08 9.82
N LYS A 103 -22.20 18.01 9.56
CA LYS A 103 -22.41 16.91 10.53
C LYS A 103 -21.09 16.24 10.93
N GLN A 104 -20.11 16.24 10.02
CA GLN A 104 -18.82 15.57 10.17
C GLN A 104 -17.73 16.53 10.63
N LYS A 105 -18.00 17.85 10.57
CA LYS A 105 -17.08 18.94 10.90
C LYS A 105 -15.75 18.92 10.13
N GLN A 106 -15.64 18.14 9.04
CA GLN A 106 -14.40 17.99 8.27
C GLN A 106 -14.70 17.75 6.79
N CYS A 107 -13.88 18.33 5.92
CA CYS A 107 -13.84 18.11 4.47
C CYS A 107 -12.39 17.92 4.01
N LEU A 108 -12.10 16.80 3.33
CA LEU A 108 -10.72 16.41 2.99
C LEU A 108 -10.18 17.08 1.71
N GLY A 109 -10.95 17.97 1.10
CA GLY A 109 -10.47 18.75 -0.04
C GLY A 109 -10.26 17.97 -1.34
N VAL A 110 -10.53 16.66 -1.38
CA VAL A 110 -10.21 15.80 -2.54
C VAL A 110 -11.01 16.20 -3.79
N THR A 111 -12.23 16.68 -3.62
CA THR A 111 -13.13 17.10 -4.70
C THR A 111 -12.95 18.56 -5.12
N LEU A 112 -12.05 19.31 -4.47
CA LEU A 112 -11.85 20.73 -4.76
C LEU A 112 -11.04 20.88 -6.05
N THR A 113 -11.59 21.65 -6.99
CA THR A 113 -10.93 22.10 -8.22
C THR A 113 -10.54 23.56 -8.13
N ASP A 114 -11.27 24.36 -7.35
CA ASP A 114 -11.06 25.78 -7.16
C ASP A 114 -11.31 26.13 -5.69
N LEU A 115 -10.39 26.88 -5.09
CA LEU A 115 -10.49 27.31 -3.70
C LEU A 115 -9.99 28.76 -3.58
N SER A 116 -10.84 29.61 -3.00
CA SER A 116 -10.45 30.93 -2.55
C SER A 116 -10.58 31.00 -1.04
N VAL A 117 -9.53 31.50 -0.38
CA VAL A 117 -9.47 31.70 1.07
C VAL A 117 -9.14 33.16 1.39
N VAL A 118 -9.55 33.60 2.58
CA VAL A 118 -9.12 34.85 3.19
C VAL A 118 -8.09 34.50 4.26
N SER A 119 -6.88 35.03 4.07
CA SER A 119 -5.79 34.90 5.03
C SER A 119 -6.10 35.64 6.32
N THR A 120 -5.46 35.26 7.42
CA THR A 120 -5.47 36.00 8.70
C THR A 120 -5.05 37.47 8.56
N THR A 121 -4.32 37.81 7.49
CA THR A 121 -3.91 39.18 7.13
C THR A 121 -4.96 39.96 6.33
N GLY A 122 -6.10 39.33 5.98
CA GLY A 122 -7.16 39.89 5.15
C GLY A 122 -6.93 39.79 3.64
N GLN A 123 -5.80 39.21 3.20
CA GLN A 123 -5.54 38.97 1.79
C GLN A 123 -6.36 37.80 1.25
N THR A 124 -6.97 37.96 0.08
CA THR A 124 -7.63 36.85 -0.63
C THR A 124 -6.63 36.09 -1.49
N ILE A 125 -6.49 34.79 -1.24
CA ILE A 125 -5.66 33.87 -2.00
C ILE A 125 -6.58 32.95 -2.77
N SER A 126 -6.35 32.76 -4.07
CA SER A 126 -7.17 31.88 -4.93
C SER A 126 -6.31 30.89 -5.70
N VAL A 127 -6.73 29.63 -5.68
CA VAL A 127 -6.02 28.50 -6.28
C VAL A 127 -6.98 27.69 -7.13
N THR A 128 -6.56 27.42 -8.36
CA THR A 128 -7.32 26.62 -9.33
C THR A 128 -6.47 25.47 -9.83
N VAL A 129 -7.05 24.27 -9.91
CA VAL A 129 -6.39 23.07 -10.43
C VAL A 129 -6.33 23.09 -11.96
N LYS A 130 -7.32 23.70 -12.62
CA LYS A 130 -7.39 23.78 -14.08
C LYS A 130 -6.19 24.56 -14.63
N ASN A 131 -5.50 23.97 -15.61
CA ASN A 131 -4.29 24.52 -16.25
C ASN A 131 -3.07 24.68 -15.34
N SER A 132 -3.10 24.14 -14.12
CA SER A 132 -1.96 24.17 -13.21
C SER A 132 -1.03 22.99 -13.48
N THR A 133 0.27 23.25 -13.46
CA THR A 133 1.30 22.21 -13.57
C THR A 133 1.51 21.55 -12.22
N PRO A 134 1.67 20.21 -12.16
CA PRO A 134 1.98 19.53 -10.91
C PRO A 134 3.30 20.04 -10.31
N PRO A 135 3.35 20.34 -9.01
CA PRO A 135 4.59 20.71 -8.33
C PRO A 135 5.67 19.63 -8.49
N LEU A 136 6.94 20.04 -8.61
CA LEU A 136 8.05 19.08 -8.69
C LEU A 136 8.09 18.16 -7.47
N GLN A 137 7.80 18.71 -6.28
CA GLN A 137 7.72 17.95 -5.04
C GLN A 137 6.73 16.80 -5.15
N TYR A 138 5.52 17.04 -5.67
CA TYR A 138 4.52 16.00 -5.89
C TYR A 138 5.08 14.86 -6.74
N ILE A 139 5.70 15.17 -7.88
CA ILE A 139 6.28 14.15 -8.77
C ILE A 139 7.37 13.35 -8.07
N THR A 140 8.24 14.00 -7.29
CA THR A 140 9.28 13.29 -6.53
C THR A 140 8.70 12.36 -5.47
N GLU A 141 7.60 12.75 -4.83
CA GLU A 141 6.90 11.94 -3.85
C GLU A 141 6.16 10.74 -4.45
N LEU A 142 5.87 10.74 -5.77
CA LEU A 142 5.27 9.60 -6.46
C LEU A 142 6.24 8.42 -6.68
N ILE A 143 7.53 8.71 -6.83
CA ILE A 143 8.54 7.71 -7.21
C ILE A 143 8.63 6.55 -6.20
N PRO A 144 8.72 6.78 -4.87
CA PRO A 144 8.78 5.70 -3.89
C PRO A 144 7.57 4.75 -3.96
N TYR A 145 6.36 5.26 -4.19
CA TYR A 145 5.15 4.44 -4.31
C TYR A 145 5.25 3.45 -5.48
N LEU A 146 5.76 3.90 -6.64
CA LEU A 146 5.97 3.04 -7.80
C LEU A 146 7.01 1.96 -7.50
N ILE A 147 8.13 2.33 -6.88
CA ILE A 147 9.21 1.40 -6.52
C ILE A 147 8.66 0.26 -5.64
N VAL A 148 7.87 0.61 -4.62
CA VAL A 148 7.25 -0.39 -3.74
C VAL A 148 6.34 -1.33 -4.53
N CYS A 149 5.44 -0.79 -5.37
CA CYS A 149 4.54 -1.60 -6.19
C CYS A 149 5.31 -2.58 -7.09
N VAL A 150 6.38 -2.11 -7.74
CA VAL A 150 7.25 -2.95 -8.57
C VAL A 150 7.90 -4.07 -7.74
N ILE A 151 8.38 -3.80 -6.53
CA ILE A 151 8.96 -4.83 -5.66
C ILE A 151 7.89 -5.88 -5.26
N PHE A 152 6.68 -5.43 -4.92
CA PHE A 152 5.56 -6.34 -4.62
C PHE A 152 5.26 -7.28 -5.79
N TRP A 153 5.16 -6.74 -7.00
CA TRP A 153 4.87 -7.51 -8.21
C TRP A 153 6.02 -8.44 -8.58
N LEU A 154 7.27 -7.94 -8.64
CA LEU A 154 8.43 -8.77 -8.99
C LEU A 154 8.61 -9.93 -8.01
N THR A 155 8.47 -9.68 -6.70
CA THR A 155 8.59 -10.73 -5.69
C THR A 155 7.49 -11.78 -5.84
N ALA A 156 6.24 -11.35 -6.07
CA ALA A 156 5.12 -12.26 -6.30
C ALA A 156 5.31 -13.10 -7.57
N TYR A 157 5.70 -12.50 -8.69
CA TYR A 157 5.94 -13.21 -9.96
C TYR A 157 7.10 -14.19 -9.84
N TYR A 158 8.20 -13.81 -9.19
CA TYR A 158 9.32 -14.71 -8.93
C TYR A 158 8.88 -15.97 -8.19
N VAL A 159 8.09 -15.82 -7.13
CA VAL A 159 7.57 -16.95 -6.34
C VAL A 159 6.53 -17.74 -7.14
N PHE A 160 5.65 -17.07 -7.87
CA PHE A 160 4.62 -17.71 -8.69
C PHE A 160 5.23 -18.58 -9.80
N PHE A 161 6.23 -18.10 -10.54
CA PHE A 161 6.88 -18.91 -11.57
C PHE A 161 7.65 -20.10 -11.00
N TYR A 162 8.19 -19.97 -9.79
CA TYR A 162 8.87 -21.08 -9.13
C TYR A 162 7.90 -22.13 -8.57
N LYS A 163 6.71 -21.70 -8.13
CA LYS A 163 5.68 -22.57 -7.53
C LYS A 163 4.25 -22.22 -8.00
N PRO A 164 3.92 -22.36 -9.30
CA PRO A 164 2.66 -21.84 -9.86
C PRO A 164 1.41 -22.55 -9.34
N ARG A 165 1.58 -23.73 -8.76
CA ARG A 165 0.49 -24.56 -8.21
C ARG A 165 0.35 -24.48 -6.70
N SER A 166 1.24 -23.75 -6.02
CA SER A 166 1.17 -23.55 -4.57
C SER A 166 0.09 -22.53 -4.23
N ALA A 167 -0.79 -22.87 -3.29
CA ALA A 167 -1.81 -21.94 -2.79
C ALA A 167 -1.17 -20.68 -2.19
N ILE A 168 -0.03 -20.85 -1.51
CA ILE A 168 0.71 -19.75 -0.87
C ILE A 168 1.31 -18.81 -1.93
N ALA A 169 1.81 -19.34 -3.05
CA ALA A 169 2.33 -18.51 -4.15
C ALA A 169 1.22 -17.69 -4.83
N ILE A 170 0.05 -18.29 -5.05
CA ILE A 170 -1.13 -17.59 -5.59
C ILE A 170 -1.62 -16.51 -4.62
N LEU A 171 -1.68 -16.81 -3.32
CA LEU A 171 -2.09 -15.84 -2.31
C LEU A 171 -1.10 -14.68 -2.19
N LEU A 172 0.21 -14.94 -2.28
CA LEU A 172 1.21 -13.87 -2.37
C LEU A 172 0.98 -12.99 -3.60
N LEU A 173 0.69 -13.58 -4.76
CA LEU A 173 0.39 -12.83 -5.98
C LEU A 173 -0.86 -11.95 -5.81
N LEU A 174 -1.98 -12.52 -5.36
CA LEU A 174 -3.22 -11.77 -5.14
C LEU A 174 -3.05 -10.65 -4.10
N CYS A 175 -2.33 -10.95 -3.02
CA CYS A 175 -1.97 -9.98 -1.99
C CYS A 175 -1.12 -8.84 -2.56
N SER A 176 -0.09 -9.14 -3.35
CA SER A 176 0.78 -8.14 -3.98
C SER A 176 0.04 -7.29 -5.02
N LEU A 177 -0.87 -7.88 -5.78
CA LEU A 177 -1.72 -7.14 -6.72
C LEU A 177 -2.66 -6.20 -5.97
N ALA A 178 -3.30 -6.67 -4.89
CA ALA A 178 -4.18 -5.85 -4.07
C ALA A 178 -3.42 -4.69 -3.41
N PHE A 179 -2.27 -4.91 -2.78
CA PHE A 179 -1.52 -3.82 -2.17
C PHE A 179 -0.93 -2.84 -3.20
N GLY A 180 -0.43 -3.33 -4.34
CA GLY A 180 0.03 -2.44 -5.42
C GLY A 180 -1.10 -1.57 -5.98
N LEU A 181 -2.26 -2.16 -6.23
CA LEU A 181 -3.45 -1.42 -6.68
C LEU A 181 -3.98 -0.47 -5.59
N ALA A 182 -3.89 -0.84 -4.31
CA ALA A 182 -4.28 0.03 -3.21
C ALA A 182 -3.39 1.28 -3.16
N ILE A 183 -2.07 1.13 -3.26
CA ILE A 183 -1.13 2.26 -3.24
C ILE A 183 -1.39 3.19 -4.42
N ILE A 184 -1.37 2.66 -5.65
CA ILE A 184 -1.54 3.48 -6.86
C ILE A 184 -2.97 4.02 -6.96
N GLY A 185 -3.98 3.25 -6.57
CA GLY A 185 -5.36 3.69 -6.55
C GLY A 185 -5.60 4.87 -5.61
N ASN A 186 -4.95 4.90 -4.44
CA ASN A 186 -5.03 6.05 -3.53
C ASN A 186 -4.34 7.28 -4.14
N VAL A 187 -3.14 7.12 -4.70
CA VAL A 187 -2.43 8.19 -5.41
C VAL A 187 -3.30 8.80 -6.52
N ALA A 188 -3.84 7.94 -7.39
CA ALA A 188 -4.69 8.34 -8.50
C ALA A 188 -6.04 8.92 -8.04
N GLY A 189 -6.54 8.48 -6.88
CA GLY A 189 -7.75 8.98 -6.25
C GLY A 189 -7.62 10.43 -5.76
N ILE A 190 -6.48 10.79 -5.16
CA ILE A 190 -6.20 12.16 -4.68
C ILE A 190 -6.26 13.18 -5.83
N VAL A 191 -5.74 12.80 -7.00
CA VAL A 191 -5.81 13.64 -8.22
C VAL A 191 -7.06 13.42 -9.07
N ARG A 192 -8.09 12.79 -8.48
CA ARG A 192 -9.44 12.61 -9.05
C ARG A 192 -9.43 11.92 -10.41
N ILE A 193 -8.64 10.86 -10.58
CA ILE A 193 -8.76 10.00 -11.76
C ILE A 193 -10.06 9.19 -11.63
N PRO A 194 -10.96 9.23 -12.64
CA PRO A 194 -12.21 8.48 -12.61
C PRO A 194 -11.95 6.99 -12.34
N GLY A 195 -12.75 6.38 -11.46
CA GLY A 195 -12.60 4.96 -11.11
C GLY A 195 -11.52 4.64 -10.07
N ALA A 196 -10.49 5.48 -9.91
CA ALA A 196 -9.35 5.20 -9.05
C ALA A 196 -9.73 5.00 -7.58
N VAL A 197 -10.62 5.86 -7.05
CA VAL A 197 -11.12 5.76 -5.67
C VAL A 197 -11.83 4.42 -5.43
N HIS A 198 -12.65 3.96 -6.38
CA HIS A 198 -13.37 2.68 -6.24
C HIS A 198 -12.39 1.50 -6.22
N LEU A 199 -11.38 1.52 -7.08
CA LEU A 199 -10.33 0.50 -7.10
C LEU A 199 -9.49 0.52 -5.83
N ALA A 200 -9.17 1.71 -5.31
CA ALA A 200 -8.49 1.87 -4.04
C ALA A 200 -9.32 1.27 -2.90
N VAL A 201 -10.63 1.53 -2.86
CA VAL A 201 -11.54 0.94 -1.85
C VAL A 201 -11.56 -0.58 -1.96
N ILE A 202 -11.72 -1.13 -3.16
CA ILE A 202 -11.72 -2.59 -3.39
C ILE A 202 -10.41 -3.21 -2.91
N ALA A 203 -9.29 -2.64 -3.35
CA ALA A 203 -7.95 -3.15 -3.08
C ALA A 203 -7.56 -3.05 -1.60
N THR A 204 -7.83 -1.92 -0.94
CA THR A 204 -7.58 -1.71 0.49
C THR A 204 -8.45 -2.58 1.39
N THR A 205 -9.67 -2.89 0.94
CA THR A 205 -10.56 -3.80 1.67
C THR A 205 -10.08 -5.24 1.53
N LEU A 206 -9.75 -5.72 0.33
CA LEU A 206 -9.38 -7.13 0.11
C LEU A 206 -7.95 -7.49 0.53
N GLY A 207 -6.98 -6.58 0.38
CA GLY A 207 -5.56 -6.84 0.60
C GLY A 207 -5.22 -7.47 1.96
N PRO A 208 -5.65 -6.88 3.09
CA PRO A 208 -5.42 -7.44 4.43
C PRO A 208 -5.99 -8.84 4.62
N TRP A 209 -7.13 -9.17 4.01
CA TRP A 209 -7.73 -10.51 4.09
C TRP A 209 -6.98 -11.53 3.24
N PHE A 210 -6.44 -11.13 2.07
CA PHE A 210 -5.48 -11.97 1.34
C PHE A 210 -4.22 -12.25 2.15
N LEU A 211 -3.71 -11.22 2.83
CA LEU A 211 -2.55 -11.34 3.71
C LEU A 211 -2.85 -12.29 4.88
N LEU A 212 -4.02 -12.16 5.52
CA LEU A 212 -4.44 -13.06 6.60
C LEU A 212 -4.53 -14.50 6.11
N HIS A 213 -5.17 -14.72 4.96
CA HIS A 213 -5.26 -16.05 4.35
C HIS A 213 -3.88 -16.64 4.06
N PHE A 214 -2.95 -15.84 3.56
CA PHE A 214 -1.57 -16.24 3.35
C PHE A 214 -0.92 -16.73 4.66
N PHE A 215 -1.00 -15.95 5.74
CA PHE A 215 -0.43 -16.31 7.04
C PHE A 215 -1.11 -17.53 7.68
N LEU A 216 -2.42 -17.73 7.49
CA LEU A 216 -3.12 -18.90 8.01
C LEU A 216 -2.61 -20.22 7.41
N ILE A 217 -2.23 -20.19 6.12
CA ILE A 217 -1.73 -21.35 5.38
C ILE A 217 -0.20 -21.53 5.54
N LEU A 218 0.53 -20.45 5.80
CA LEU A 218 1.98 -20.40 5.99
C LEU A 218 2.34 -20.67 7.46
N PRO A 219 2.41 -21.93 7.91
CA PRO A 219 3.59 -22.74 7.60
C PRO A 219 3.26 -24.10 6.97
N GLU A 220 4.10 -24.54 6.02
CA GLU A 220 4.07 -25.88 5.41
C GLU A 220 2.78 -26.22 4.61
N GLU A 221 2.03 -25.22 4.15
CA GLU A 221 0.75 -25.42 3.43
C GLU A 221 -0.24 -26.30 4.21
N ARG A 222 -0.47 -25.98 5.49
CA ARG A 222 -1.35 -26.75 6.41
C ARG A 222 -2.52 -27.42 5.68
N SER A 223 -2.39 -28.71 5.42
CA SER A 223 -3.31 -29.45 4.54
C SER A 223 -4.74 -29.42 5.06
N SER A 224 -4.92 -29.44 6.37
CA SER A 224 -6.21 -29.35 7.07
C SER A 224 -6.93 -28.03 6.80
N LEU A 225 -6.23 -26.90 6.76
CA LEU A 225 -6.83 -25.59 6.51
C LEU A 225 -7.05 -25.32 5.02
N ARG A 226 -6.13 -25.80 4.17
CA ARG A 226 -6.21 -25.63 2.72
C ARG A 226 -7.46 -26.26 2.09
N HIS A 227 -7.93 -27.39 2.62
CA HIS A 227 -9.11 -28.09 2.11
C HIS A 227 -10.39 -27.73 2.88
N ASN A 228 -10.29 -26.94 3.95
CA ASN A 228 -11.43 -26.57 4.75
C ASN A 228 -12.16 -25.37 4.12
N PRO A 229 -13.40 -25.52 3.63
CA PRO A 229 -14.14 -24.43 3.01
C PRO A 229 -14.45 -23.29 4.00
N TYR A 230 -14.47 -23.55 5.32
CA TYR A 230 -14.71 -22.50 6.32
C TYR A 230 -13.61 -21.44 6.35
N ILE A 231 -12.43 -21.68 5.77
CA ILE A 231 -11.38 -20.64 5.67
C ILE A 231 -11.86 -19.43 4.86
N PHE A 232 -12.79 -19.61 3.93
CA PHE A 232 -13.32 -18.50 3.13
C PHE A 232 -14.24 -17.56 3.92
N LEU A 233 -14.68 -17.94 5.13
CA LEU A 233 -15.46 -17.06 6.00
C LEU A 233 -14.69 -15.81 6.44
N ILE A 234 -13.34 -15.85 6.39
CA ILE A 234 -12.52 -14.66 6.67
C ILE A 234 -12.78 -13.52 5.68
N TYR A 235 -13.31 -13.81 4.48
CA TYR A 235 -13.64 -12.79 3.49
C TYR A 235 -15.01 -12.17 3.70
N LEU A 236 -15.83 -12.71 4.60
CA LEU A 236 -17.19 -12.22 4.83
C LEU A 236 -17.23 -10.73 5.21
N PRO A 237 -16.38 -10.21 6.12
CA PRO A 237 -16.34 -8.78 6.41
C PRO A 237 -16.04 -7.94 5.16
N ALA A 238 -15.04 -8.33 4.37
CA ALA A 238 -14.69 -7.65 3.14
C ALA A 238 -15.85 -7.61 2.13
N VAL A 239 -16.54 -8.74 1.96
CA VAL A 239 -17.69 -8.84 1.07
C VAL A 239 -18.82 -7.91 1.55
N ILE A 240 -19.12 -7.91 2.85
CA ILE A 240 -20.15 -7.03 3.42
C ILE A 240 -19.79 -5.56 3.18
N THR A 241 -18.55 -5.15 3.48
CA THR A 241 -18.09 -3.78 3.27
C THR A 241 -18.18 -3.36 1.80
N LEU A 242 -17.79 -4.24 0.86
CA LEU A 242 -17.89 -3.95 -0.57
C LEU A 242 -19.32 -3.90 -1.09
N LEU A 243 -20.25 -4.66 -0.50
CA LEU A 243 -21.68 -4.59 -0.82
C LEU A 243 -22.34 -3.30 -0.29
N ILE A 244 -21.91 -2.84 0.90
CA ILE A 244 -22.40 -1.60 1.52
C ILE A 244 -21.88 -0.35 0.78
N TYR A 245 -20.67 -0.42 0.23
CA TYR A 245 -20.00 0.71 -0.43
C TYR A 245 -20.85 1.44 -1.48
N PRO A 246 -21.43 0.79 -2.51
CA PRO A 246 -22.23 1.48 -3.52
C PRO A 246 -23.60 1.98 -3.01
N ILE A 247 -24.10 1.47 -1.88
CA ILE A 247 -25.44 1.78 -1.37
C ILE A 247 -25.41 3.05 -0.49
N ILE A 248 -24.49 3.08 0.49
CA ILE A 248 -24.39 4.17 1.48
C ILE A 248 -22.94 4.66 1.70
N GLY A 249 -21.97 3.98 1.11
CA GLY A 249 -20.55 4.23 1.36
C GLY A 249 -19.89 5.26 0.44
N TYR A 250 -20.60 5.75 -0.57
CA TYR A 250 -20.10 6.71 -1.54
C TYR A 250 -21.15 7.79 -1.84
N ALA A 251 -20.79 9.06 -1.66
CA ALA A 251 -21.65 10.20 -1.95
C ALA A 251 -20.80 11.42 -2.33
N ASN A 252 -21.37 12.35 -3.11
CA ASN A 252 -20.69 13.61 -3.48
C ASN A 252 -19.29 13.44 -4.10
N GLY A 253 -19.04 12.31 -4.79
CA GLY A 253 -17.77 12.04 -5.44
C GLY A 253 -16.70 11.42 -4.54
N GLU A 254 -16.98 11.15 -3.26
CA GLU A 254 -16.03 10.54 -2.34
C GLU A 254 -16.64 9.52 -1.35
N PRO A 255 -15.82 8.67 -0.71
CA PRO A 255 -16.32 7.76 0.31
C PRO A 255 -16.84 8.55 1.51
N THR A 256 -18.03 8.18 2.01
CA THR A 256 -18.64 8.86 3.16
C THR A 256 -17.82 8.64 4.43
N MET A 257 -17.81 9.61 5.36
CA MET A 257 -17.04 9.46 6.60
C MET A 257 -17.46 8.24 7.42
N GLY A 258 -18.76 7.94 7.53
CA GLY A 258 -19.25 6.74 8.21
C GLY A 258 -18.69 5.45 7.60
N PHE A 259 -18.64 5.37 6.27
CA PHE A 259 -18.02 4.24 5.58
C PHE A 259 -16.50 4.20 5.77
N ARG A 260 -15.81 5.36 5.74
CA ARG A 260 -14.38 5.44 6.05
C ARG A 260 -14.09 4.92 7.45
N SER A 261 -14.88 5.29 8.46
CA SER A 261 -14.73 4.80 9.84
C SER A 261 -14.91 3.27 9.92
N ILE A 262 -15.98 2.73 9.33
CA ILE A 262 -16.22 1.28 9.29
C ILE A 262 -15.05 0.56 8.61
N ARG A 263 -14.60 1.05 7.45
CA ARG A 263 -13.48 0.48 6.71
C ARG A 263 -12.17 0.58 7.50
N SER A 264 -11.91 1.67 8.21
CA SER A 264 -10.72 1.83 9.06
C SER A 264 -10.72 0.84 10.22
N ILE A 265 -11.89 0.60 10.85
CA ILE A 265 -12.04 -0.42 11.89
C ILE A 265 -11.79 -1.82 11.31
N GLU A 266 -12.39 -2.13 10.16
CA GLU A 266 -12.15 -3.41 9.48
C GLU A 266 -10.66 -3.62 9.16
N LEU A 267 -10.00 -2.59 8.63
CA LEU A 267 -8.59 -2.60 8.31
C LEU A 267 -7.74 -2.89 9.57
N ALA A 268 -8.06 -2.22 10.69
CA ALA A 268 -7.40 -2.45 11.97
C ALA A 268 -7.60 -3.90 12.45
N VAL A 269 -8.84 -4.41 12.40
CA VAL A 269 -9.16 -5.79 12.79
C VAL A 269 -8.39 -6.80 11.92
N ALA A 270 -8.38 -6.60 10.60
CA ALA A 270 -7.70 -7.50 9.67
C ALA A 270 -6.17 -7.51 9.91
N PHE A 271 -5.55 -6.34 10.09
CA PHE A 271 -4.11 -6.29 10.39
C PHE A 271 -3.76 -6.84 11.79
N LEU A 272 -4.60 -6.61 12.81
CA LEU A 272 -4.42 -7.22 14.11
C LEU A 272 -4.53 -8.76 14.03
N ALA A 273 -5.46 -9.28 13.22
CA ALA A 273 -5.56 -10.71 12.96
C ALA A 273 -4.31 -11.24 12.24
N VAL A 274 -3.79 -10.53 11.24
CA VAL A 274 -2.52 -10.88 10.56
C VAL A 274 -1.38 -10.96 11.56
N ILE A 275 -1.21 -9.94 12.40
CA ILE A 275 -0.16 -9.89 13.43
C ILE A 275 -0.32 -11.06 14.40
N GLY A 276 -1.54 -11.29 14.90
CA GLY A 276 -1.84 -12.39 15.82
C GLY A 276 -1.48 -13.76 15.23
N VAL A 277 -1.86 -14.02 13.97
CA VAL A 277 -1.53 -15.27 13.27
C VAL A 277 -0.04 -15.39 13.00
N ALA A 278 0.64 -14.30 12.61
CA ALA A 278 2.08 -14.30 12.39
C ALA A 278 2.87 -14.64 13.66
N ILE A 279 2.49 -14.04 14.80
CA ILE A 279 3.07 -14.35 16.12
C ILE A 279 2.75 -15.79 16.51
N TYR A 280 1.49 -16.23 16.35
CA TYR A 280 1.09 -17.60 16.62
C TYR A 280 1.93 -18.61 15.83
N ASN A 281 2.15 -18.37 14.52
CA ASN A 281 2.96 -19.24 13.68
C ASN A 281 4.41 -19.32 14.13
N TYR A 282 4.98 -18.23 14.65
CA TYR A 282 6.33 -18.23 15.22
C TYR A 282 6.40 -19.01 16.56
N VAL A 283 5.46 -18.75 17.48
CA VAL A 283 5.49 -19.34 18.82
C VAL A 283 5.13 -20.84 18.78
N SER A 284 4.17 -21.22 17.93
CA SER A 284 3.71 -22.61 17.76
C SER A 284 4.63 -23.47 16.88
N ALA A 285 5.65 -22.89 16.24
CA ALA A 285 6.59 -23.64 15.42
C ALA A 285 7.42 -24.62 16.27
N VAL A 286 7.19 -25.92 16.03
CA VAL A 286 7.89 -27.04 16.68
C VAL A 286 9.27 -27.26 16.08
N SER A 287 9.39 -27.22 14.75
CA SER A 287 10.68 -27.43 14.10
C SER A 287 11.56 -26.16 14.21
N PRO A 288 12.86 -26.28 14.54
CA PRO A 288 13.77 -25.14 14.59
C PRO A 288 13.84 -24.38 13.25
N ARG A 289 13.71 -25.11 12.14
CA ARG A 289 13.69 -24.55 10.78
C ARG A 289 12.47 -23.65 10.56
N THR A 290 11.28 -24.16 10.83
CA THR A 290 10.02 -23.41 10.67
C THR A 290 10.00 -22.22 11.62
N ARG A 291 10.51 -22.37 12.85
CA ARG A 291 10.67 -21.26 13.79
C ARG A 291 11.60 -20.17 13.27
N GLN A 292 12.78 -20.52 12.75
CA GLN A 292 13.72 -19.56 12.19
C GLN A 292 13.15 -18.83 10.96
N GLN A 293 12.41 -19.54 10.11
CA GLN A 293 11.72 -18.98 8.96
C GLN A 293 10.65 -17.95 9.38
N MET A 294 9.78 -18.30 10.33
CA MET A 294 8.75 -17.39 10.85
C MET A 294 9.35 -16.21 11.60
N LYS A 295 10.45 -16.43 12.34
CA LYS A 295 11.21 -15.37 13.01
C LYS A 295 11.74 -14.34 12.01
N LEU A 296 12.34 -14.80 10.91
CA LEU A 296 12.85 -13.88 9.89
C LEU A 296 11.71 -13.13 9.20
N LEU A 297 10.60 -13.80 8.90
CA LEU A 297 9.41 -13.14 8.36
C LEU A 297 8.88 -12.03 9.28
N LEU A 298 8.83 -12.27 10.61
CA LEU A 298 8.47 -11.25 11.58
C LEU A 298 9.46 -10.07 11.57
N TYR A 299 10.76 -10.32 11.44
CA TYR A 299 11.74 -9.25 11.29
C TYR A 299 11.53 -8.41 10.04
N PHE A 300 11.17 -9.02 8.91
CA PHE A 300 10.77 -8.27 7.70
C PHE A 300 9.51 -7.43 7.93
N CYS A 301 8.49 -7.96 8.62
CA CYS A 301 7.29 -7.19 8.97
C CYS A 301 7.61 -6.02 9.92
N ILE A 302 8.48 -6.22 10.91
CA ILE A 302 8.93 -5.15 11.81
C ILE A 302 9.74 -4.10 11.02
N ALA A 303 10.66 -4.52 10.15
CA ALA A 303 11.44 -3.62 9.31
C ALA A 303 10.56 -2.81 8.34
N ALA A 304 9.39 -3.33 7.97
CA ALA A 304 8.42 -2.61 7.15
C ALA A 304 7.63 -1.55 7.92
N VAL A 305 7.18 -1.88 9.13
CA VAL A 305 6.24 -1.03 9.89
C VAL A 305 6.98 -0.06 10.82
N ALA A 306 8.08 -0.47 11.43
CA ALA A 306 8.78 0.34 12.43
C ALA A 306 9.29 1.69 11.88
N PRO A 307 9.91 1.77 10.69
CA PRO A 307 10.37 3.06 10.16
C PRO A 307 9.22 4.03 9.90
N PHE A 308 8.09 3.55 9.35
CA PHE A 308 6.90 4.37 9.16
C PHE A 308 6.34 4.90 10.49
N LEU A 309 6.26 4.04 11.51
CA LEU A 309 5.81 4.45 12.84
C LEU A 309 6.77 5.47 13.49
N LEU A 310 8.08 5.20 13.47
CA LEU A 310 9.08 5.99 14.18
C LEU A 310 9.44 7.30 13.49
N LEU A 311 9.39 7.35 12.15
CA LEU A 311 9.85 8.50 11.36
C LEU A 311 8.71 9.39 10.86
N SER A 312 7.48 8.88 10.75
CA SER A 312 6.33 9.66 10.26
C SER A 312 5.25 9.87 11.34
N ILE A 313 4.82 8.81 12.03
CA ILE A 313 3.70 8.90 12.99
C ILE A 313 4.14 9.44 14.35
N LEU A 314 5.21 8.90 14.93
CA LEU A 314 5.66 9.29 16.27
C LEU A 314 6.07 10.77 16.35
N PRO A 315 6.82 11.34 15.37
CA PRO A 315 7.16 12.76 15.39
C PRO A 315 5.92 13.65 15.28
N SER A 316 4.98 13.33 14.37
CA SER A 316 3.77 14.16 14.22
C SER A 316 2.90 14.19 15.48
N MET A 317 2.90 13.13 16.29
CA MET A 317 2.23 13.13 17.60
C MET A 317 2.94 13.99 18.67
N ILE A 318 4.27 14.13 18.59
CA ILE A 318 5.07 14.84 19.61
C ILE A 318 5.26 16.31 19.25
N THR A 319 5.65 16.59 18.01
CA THR A 319 6.04 17.91 17.53
C THR A 319 4.95 18.61 16.71
N GLY A 320 3.89 17.91 16.32
CA GLY A 320 2.90 18.40 15.35
C GLY A 320 3.38 18.33 13.90
N ASP A 321 4.70 18.34 13.68
CA ASP A 321 5.32 18.27 12.37
C ASP A 321 5.67 16.83 11.92
N ILE A 322 5.58 16.59 10.61
CA ILE A 322 6.03 15.34 9.99
C ILE A 322 7.53 15.45 9.70
N LEU A 323 8.35 14.61 10.35
CA LEU A 323 9.81 14.63 10.16
C LEU A 323 10.22 14.15 8.76
N ILE A 324 9.59 13.06 8.28
CA ILE A 324 9.78 12.51 6.94
C ILE A 324 8.42 12.22 6.33
N SER A 325 8.17 12.75 5.12
CA SER A 325 6.93 12.50 4.37
C SER A 325 6.66 11.00 4.26
N ALA A 326 5.37 10.63 4.43
CA ALA A 326 4.89 9.26 4.30
C ALA A 326 5.29 8.64 2.96
N SER A 327 5.45 9.47 1.92
CA SER A 327 5.91 9.07 0.60
C SER A 327 7.29 8.43 0.64
N PHE A 328 8.23 8.89 1.47
CA PHE A 328 9.56 8.25 1.56
C PHE A 328 9.57 7.03 2.47
N THR A 329 8.82 7.06 3.58
CA THR A 329 8.76 5.93 4.51
C THR A 329 7.96 4.74 3.96
N VAL A 330 7.15 4.94 2.91
CA VAL A 330 6.46 3.85 2.20
C VAL A 330 7.43 2.80 1.64
N ILE A 331 8.68 3.17 1.34
CA ILE A 331 9.67 2.26 0.75
C ILE A 331 9.95 1.04 1.63
N PHE A 332 9.83 1.21 2.95
CA PHE A 332 10.02 0.13 3.92
C PHE A 332 8.93 -0.94 3.81
N ILE A 333 7.74 -0.61 3.33
CA ILE A 333 6.65 -1.58 3.12
C ILE A 333 7.08 -2.70 2.15
N ALA A 334 8.04 -2.44 1.26
CA ALA A 334 8.61 -3.44 0.37
C ALA A 334 9.28 -4.63 1.10
N PHE A 335 9.63 -4.50 2.38
CA PHE A 335 10.14 -5.62 3.18
C PHE A 335 9.09 -6.73 3.39
N ILE A 336 7.79 -6.41 3.39
CA ILE A 336 6.71 -7.40 3.56
C ILE A 336 6.74 -8.46 2.44
N PRO A 337 6.59 -8.10 1.14
CA PRO A 337 6.58 -9.11 0.07
C PRO A 337 7.92 -9.84 -0.02
N ILE A 338 9.05 -9.17 0.26
CA ILE A 338 10.38 -9.81 0.29
C ILE A 338 10.42 -10.91 1.36
N GLY A 339 9.98 -10.59 2.58
CA GLY A 339 9.92 -11.55 3.68
C GLY A 339 8.96 -12.71 3.37
N MET A 340 7.79 -12.42 2.81
CA MET A 340 6.83 -13.44 2.38
C MET A 340 7.44 -14.34 1.31
N GLY A 341 8.05 -13.78 0.27
CA GLY A 341 8.68 -14.54 -0.81
C GLY A 341 9.82 -15.41 -0.30
N TYR A 342 10.66 -14.88 0.59
CA TYR A 342 11.67 -15.66 1.31
C TYR A 342 11.05 -16.86 2.04
N ALA A 343 9.97 -16.63 2.80
CA ALA A 343 9.29 -17.68 3.53
C ALA A 343 8.70 -18.74 2.59
N VAL A 344 8.12 -18.37 1.44
CA VAL A 344 7.61 -19.37 0.48
C VAL A 344 8.73 -20.21 -0.12
N MET A 345 9.85 -19.58 -0.50
CA MET A 345 10.94 -20.26 -1.22
C MET A 345 11.71 -21.22 -0.33
N THR A 346 11.87 -20.89 0.95
CA THR A 346 12.64 -21.70 1.91
C THR A 346 11.93 -22.95 2.42
N GLN A 347 10.65 -23.17 2.08
CA GLN A 347 9.87 -24.33 2.54
C GLN A 347 10.40 -25.69 2.04
N LYS A 348 11.17 -25.77 0.93
CA LYS A 348 11.59 -27.08 0.37
C LYS A 348 13.03 -27.16 -0.15
N LEU A 349 13.75 -26.06 -0.31
CA LEU A 349 15.13 -26.12 -0.81
C LEU A 349 16.10 -26.41 0.33
N LEU A 350 16.67 -27.61 0.32
CA LEU A 350 17.99 -27.91 0.88
C LEU A 350 18.98 -26.85 0.34
N ASP A 351 19.84 -26.31 1.19
CA ASP A 351 21.03 -25.50 0.85
C ASP A 351 20.91 -24.05 0.34
N ILE A 352 19.76 -23.38 0.41
CA ILE A 352 19.74 -21.90 0.27
C ILE A 352 20.32 -21.18 1.52
N ASN A 353 20.58 -21.92 2.60
CA ASN A 353 21.16 -21.39 3.83
C ASN A 353 22.52 -20.69 3.66
N VAL A 354 23.26 -20.91 2.56
CA VAL A 354 24.51 -20.18 2.29
C VAL A 354 24.26 -18.86 1.56
N PHE A 355 23.40 -18.85 0.53
CA PHE A 355 23.12 -17.65 -0.24
C PHE A 355 22.29 -16.64 0.57
N VAL A 356 21.22 -17.09 1.24
CA VAL A 356 20.40 -16.23 2.09
C VAL A 356 21.18 -15.73 3.30
N ARG A 357 22.03 -16.54 3.93
CA ARG A 357 22.79 -16.08 5.10
C ARG A 357 23.81 -15.02 4.70
N ARG A 358 24.46 -15.15 3.53
CA ARG A 358 25.33 -14.12 2.97
C ARG A 358 24.54 -12.87 2.57
N SER A 359 23.44 -13.00 1.83
CA SER A 359 22.59 -11.86 1.44
C SER A 359 21.95 -11.17 2.64
N MET A 360 21.55 -11.88 3.69
CA MET A 360 21.08 -11.30 4.95
C MET A 360 22.18 -10.56 5.69
N ILE A 361 23.39 -11.12 5.74
CA ILE A 361 24.54 -10.43 6.34
C ILE A 361 24.82 -9.14 5.58
N TYR A 362 24.84 -9.18 4.23
CA TYR A 362 25.02 -7.98 3.43
C TYR A 362 23.87 -6.99 3.59
N LEU A 363 22.62 -7.44 3.67
CA LEU A 363 21.46 -6.57 3.86
C LEU A 363 21.46 -5.96 5.27
N ILE A 364 21.81 -6.73 6.31
CA ILE A 364 21.99 -6.22 7.69
C ILE A 364 23.14 -5.23 7.74
N ILE A 365 24.28 -5.53 7.10
CA ILE A 365 25.40 -4.59 7.00
C ILE A 365 24.96 -3.32 6.27
N SER A 366 24.26 -3.44 5.15
CA SER A 366 23.72 -2.29 4.41
C SER A 366 22.71 -1.49 5.24
N ILE A 367 21.83 -2.14 6.01
CA ILE A 367 20.89 -1.46 6.91
C ILE A 367 21.63 -0.77 8.06
N ILE A 368 22.62 -1.43 8.67
CA ILE A 368 23.43 -0.83 9.75
C ILE A 368 24.18 0.38 9.21
N ILE A 369 24.82 0.26 8.05
CA ILE A 369 25.49 1.37 7.37
C ILE A 369 24.47 2.48 7.08
N ALA A 370 23.37 2.17 6.41
CA ALA A 370 22.33 3.15 6.09
C ALA A 370 21.73 3.81 7.34
N SER A 371 21.58 3.08 8.46
CA SER A 371 21.08 3.61 9.73
C SER A 371 22.11 4.52 10.40
N ILE A 372 23.40 4.17 10.37
CA ILE A 372 24.48 5.03 10.85
C ILE A 372 24.54 6.31 10.02
N PHE A 373 24.48 6.18 8.69
CA PHE A 373 24.46 7.33 7.77
C PHE A 373 23.22 8.20 7.99
N SER A 374 22.04 7.61 8.12
CA SER A 374 20.80 8.33 8.37
C SER A 374 20.83 9.05 9.73
N LEU A 375 21.31 8.38 10.79
CA LEU A 375 21.50 8.99 12.10
C LEU A 375 22.47 10.16 12.03
N PHE A 376 23.57 10.02 11.29
CA PHE A 376 24.58 11.06 11.12
C PHE A 376 24.04 12.26 10.33
N ILE A 377 23.30 12.02 9.25
CA ILE A 377 22.62 13.06 8.46
C ILE A 377 21.60 13.80 9.33
N ILE A 378 20.79 13.09 10.11
CA ILE A 378 19.82 13.69 11.03
C ILE A 378 20.54 14.55 12.08
N LEU A 379 21.66 14.06 12.64
CA LEU A 379 22.44 14.78 13.63
C LEU A 379 23.07 16.06 13.06
N ILE A 380 23.56 16.01 11.81
CA ILE A 380 24.05 17.18 11.08
C ILE A 380 22.93 18.19 10.82
N LEU A 381 21.79 17.74 10.31
CA LEU A 381 20.66 18.63 10.01
C LEU A 381 20.09 19.28 11.27
N PHE A 382 20.11 18.56 12.40
CA PHE A 382 19.64 19.07 13.68
C PHE A 382 20.60 20.10 14.29
N TYR A 383 21.92 19.92 14.14
CA TYR A 383 22.93 20.83 14.71
C TYR A 383 23.32 21.99 13.79
N VAL A 384 23.18 21.85 12.47
CA VAL A 384 23.65 22.86 11.50
C VAL A 384 22.47 23.40 10.70
N LYS A 385 21.73 24.31 11.32
CA LYS A 385 20.53 24.96 10.75
C LYS A 385 20.77 25.85 9.52
N SER A 386 21.99 25.92 8.98
CA SER A 386 22.35 26.85 7.89
C SER A 386 23.31 26.27 6.86
N LEU A 387 23.15 25.00 6.47
CA LEU A 387 23.92 24.48 5.32
C LEU A 387 23.29 24.97 4.02
N THR A 388 24.08 25.67 3.22
CA THR A 388 23.73 25.98 1.82
C THR A 388 23.77 24.69 1.00
N ILE A 389 22.97 24.62 -0.08
CA ILE A 389 22.87 23.44 -0.97
C ILE A 389 24.25 22.93 -1.42
N LEU A 390 25.19 23.85 -1.65
CA LEU A 390 26.58 23.54 -2.00
C LEU A 390 27.31 22.75 -0.91
N GLN A 391 27.13 23.11 0.36
CA GLN A 391 27.78 22.44 1.49
C GLN A 391 27.17 21.06 1.74
N ALA A 392 25.85 20.92 1.60
CA ALA A 392 25.18 19.62 1.69
C ALA A 392 25.65 18.65 0.59
N VAL A 393 25.80 19.14 -0.65
CA VAL A 393 26.32 18.34 -1.77
C VAL A 393 27.80 17.98 -1.57
N LEU A 394 28.62 18.90 -1.07
CA LEU A 394 30.04 18.65 -0.84
C LEU A 394 30.27 17.62 0.28
N ILE A 395 29.46 17.68 1.34
CA ILE A 395 29.48 16.69 2.42
C ILE A 395 29.01 15.32 1.91
N ALA A 396 27.95 15.27 1.10
CA ALA A 396 27.49 14.01 0.49
C ALA A 396 28.58 13.38 -0.40
N LEU A 397 29.29 14.18 -1.21
CA LEU A 397 30.38 13.72 -2.07
C LEU A 397 31.63 13.27 -1.30
N LEU A 398 31.94 13.91 -0.17
CA LEU A 398 33.06 13.51 0.69
C LEU A 398 32.78 12.23 1.48
N MET A 399 31.50 11.90 1.69
CA MET A 399 31.09 10.75 2.49
C MET A 399 30.79 9.49 1.66
N GLY A 400 30.75 9.59 0.33
CA GLY A 400 30.67 8.46 -0.61
C GLY A 400 29.34 8.38 -1.36
#